data_AF-A0A6B1HES3-F1
#
_entry.id   AF-A0A6B1HES3-F1
#
_cell.length_a   1.000
_cell.length_b   1.000
_cell.length_c   1.000
_cell.angle_alpha   90.00
_cell.angle_beta   90.00
_cell.angle_gamma   90.00
#
_symmetry.space_group_name_H-M   'P 1'
#
loop_
_entity.id
_entity.type
_entity.pdbx_description
1 polymer ?
#
loop_
_entity_poly.entity_id
_entity_poly.type
_entity_poly.pdbx_seq_one_letter_code
_entity_poly.pdbx_strand_id
1 'polypeptide(L)'
;MVHGRRRSLRRRESVASEKGLTNHEITIALEGGAMLGPFRATWSTEILSDVRELSRDYDAFLQGAEQKRFKYHLHDPSSHLSHSLIIDFKHVTAIYDRVELHEHHRR
;
A
#
# COMPACT_ATOMS: atom_id res chain seq x y z
N MET A 1 -36.48 29.43 36.14
CA MET A 1 -36.57 28.39 35.09
C MET A 1 -35.30 28.45 34.24
N VAL A 2 -34.41 27.48 34.38
CA VAL A 2 -33.09 27.46 33.75
C VAL A 2 -33.20 26.69 32.43
N HIS A 3 -33.13 27.37 31.28
CA HIS A 3 -33.16 26.71 29.98
C HIS A 3 -31.72 26.55 29.45
N GLY A 4 -31.10 25.42 29.78
CA GLY A 4 -29.83 24.98 29.20
C GLY A 4 -30.02 24.52 27.76
N ARG A 5 -29.58 25.33 26.78
CA ARG A 5 -29.45 24.91 25.38
C ARG A 5 -28.15 24.13 25.20
N ARG A 6 -28.25 22.80 25.25
CA ARG A 6 -27.16 21.86 24.92
C ARG A 6 -26.72 22.06 23.46
N ARG A 7 -25.45 22.44 23.27
CA ARG A 7 -24.77 22.39 21.96
C ARG A 7 -24.63 20.93 21.54
N SER A 8 -25.48 20.50 20.62
CA SER A 8 -25.32 19.26 19.86
C SER A 8 -24.36 19.52 18.69
N LEU A 9 -23.05 19.53 18.95
CA LEU A 9 -22.04 19.35 17.92
C LEU A 9 -22.12 17.88 17.46
N ARG A 10 -22.95 17.61 16.45
CA ARG A 10 -22.84 16.37 15.69
C ARG A 10 -21.50 16.41 14.97
N ARG A 11 -20.51 15.73 15.56
CA ARG A 11 -19.28 15.35 14.88
C ARG A 11 -19.73 14.58 13.64
N ARG A 12 -19.64 15.20 12.46
CA ARG A 12 -19.74 14.48 11.19
C ARG A 12 -18.53 13.56 11.18
N GLU A 13 -18.73 12.31 11.58
CA GLU A 13 -17.85 11.24 11.16
C GLU A 13 -17.94 11.23 9.64
N SER A 14 -16.88 11.71 9.01
CA SER A 14 -16.64 11.50 7.59
C SER A 14 -16.56 10.00 7.40
N VAL A 15 -17.64 9.41 6.89
CA VAL A 15 -17.57 8.13 6.19
C VAL A 15 -16.72 8.42 4.96
N ALA A 16 -15.40 8.37 5.15
CA ALA A 16 -14.44 8.34 4.06
C ALA A 16 -14.87 7.14 3.22
N SER A 17 -15.41 7.45 2.06
CA SER A 17 -15.88 6.49 1.09
C SER A 17 -14.76 5.47 0.86
N GLU A 18 -14.96 4.22 1.27
CA GLU A 18 -14.10 3.04 1.02
C GLU A 18 -13.96 2.70 -0.48
N LYS A 19 -14.10 3.68 -1.37
CA LYS A 19 -13.97 3.54 -2.81
C LYS A 19 -12.53 3.84 -3.20
N GLY A 20 -11.65 2.84 -3.09
CA GLY A 20 -10.34 2.90 -3.74
C GLY A 20 -9.16 2.36 -2.94
N LEU A 21 -9.37 1.87 -1.72
CA LEU A 21 -8.31 1.21 -0.95
C LEU A 21 -8.10 -0.19 -1.53
N THR A 22 -7.05 -0.39 -2.34
CA THR A 22 -6.60 -1.74 -2.68
C THR A 22 -5.57 -2.18 -1.66
N ASN A 23 -5.86 -3.28 -0.97
CA ASN A 23 -4.93 -3.89 -0.02
C ASN A 23 -3.98 -4.81 -0.79
N HIS A 24 -2.71 -4.44 -0.81
CA HIS A 24 -1.63 -5.20 -1.41
C HIS A 24 -0.89 -5.96 -0.31
N GLU A 25 -0.56 -7.21 -0.57
CA GLU A 25 0.37 -8.01 0.22
C GLU A 25 1.55 -8.36 -0.69
N ILE A 26 2.69 -7.70 -0.44
CA ILE A 26 3.90 -7.85 -1.25
C ILE A 26 4.89 -8.78 -0.56
N THR A 27 5.41 -9.74 -1.31
CA THR A 27 6.57 -10.53 -0.92
C THR A 27 7.65 -10.43 -1.99
N ILE A 28 8.90 -10.22 -1.58
CA ILE A 28 10.04 -10.09 -2.50
C ILE A 28 10.98 -11.27 -2.31
N ALA A 29 11.23 -12.01 -3.39
CA ALA A 29 12.17 -13.12 -3.42
C ALA A 29 13.53 -12.61 -3.90
N LEU A 30 14.58 -12.96 -3.15
CA LEU A 30 15.96 -12.62 -3.46
C LEU A 30 16.72 -13.80 -4.04
N GLU A 31 17.82 -13.52 -4.71
CA GLU A 31 18.81 -14.54 -5.06
C GLU A 31 19.25 -15.32 -3.82
N GLY A 32 19.43 -16.63 -3.94
CA GLY A 32 19.74 -17.51 -2.80
C GLY A 32 18.51 -17.92 -1.97
N GLY A 33 17.30 -17.53 -2.36
CA GLY A 33 16.05 -18.03 -1.78
C GLY A 33 15.57 -17.30 -0.52
N ALA A 34 16.21 -16.19 -0.15
CA ALA A 34 15.74 -15.34 0.93
C ALA A 34 14.45 -14.60 0.54
N MET A 35 13.57 -14.36 1.51
CA MET A 35 12.28 -13.72 1.30
C MET A 35 12.16 -12.48 2.19
N LEU A 36 11.73 -11.36 1.63
CA LEU A 36 11.36 -10.15 2.37
C LEU A 36 9.83 -10.01 2.36
N GLY A 37 9.24 -9.84 3.55
CA GLY A 37 7.79 -9.74 3.74
C GLY A 37 7.18 -11.06 4.27
N PRO A 38 5.85 -11.22 4.17
CA PRO A 38 4.92 -10.36 3.44
C PRO A 38 4.77 -8.96 4.08
N PHE A 39 4.70 -7.93 3.24
CA PHE A 39 4.40 -6.55 3.63
C PHE A 39 2.99 -6.22 3.20
N ARG A 40 2.18 -5.77 4.16
CA ARG A 40 0.87 -5.20 3.84
C ARG A 40 1.05 -3.74 3.50
N ALA A 41 0.48 -3.33 2.38
CA ALA A 41 0.44 -1.93 2.02
C ALA A 41 -0.87 -1.61 1.33
N THR A 42 -1.43 -0.47 1.68
CA THR A 42 -2.64 0.00 1.00
C THR A 42 -2.26 1.08 0.01
N TRP A 43 -2.82 0.98 -1.19
CA TRP A 43 -2.80 2.10 -2.12
C TRP A 43 -4.02 2.97 -1.83
N SER A 44 -3.79 4.25 -1.53
CA SER A 44 -4.84 5.25 -1.35
C SER A 44 -4.43 6.53 -2.06
N THR A 45 -5.41 7.30 -2.55
CA THR A 45 -5.15 8.66 -3.04
C THR A 45 -4.74 9.62 -1.91
N GLU A 46 -5.06 9.27 -0.66
CA GLU A 46 -4.76 10.08 0.53
C GLU A 46 -3.46 9.66 1.22
N ILE A 47 -3.06 8.39 1.09
CA ILE A 47 -1.85 7.82 1.70
C ILE A 47 -0.90 7.40 0.59
N LEU A 48 0.21 8.13 0.46
CA LEU A 48 1.27 7.83 -0.50
C LEU A 48 2.00 6.56 -0.05
N SER A 49 1.75 5.44 -0.73
CA SER A 49 2.49 4.19 -0.59
C SER A 49 3.07 3.81 -1.95
N ASP A 50 4.36 3.50 -1.99
CA ASP A 50 5.09 3.22 -3.23
C ASP A 50 4.88 1.79 -3.76
N VAL A 51 3.78 1.14 -3.38
CA VAL A 51 3.55 -0.29 -3.63
C VAL A 51 3.45 -0.58 -5.13
N ARG A 52 2.79 0.30 -5.89
CA ARG A 52 2.61 0.15 -7.34
C ARG A 52 3.88 0.56 -8.09
N GLU A 53 4.56 1.58 -7.59
CA GLU A 53 5.83 2.08 -8.10
C GLU A 53 6.89 0.99 -8.00
N LEU A 54 6.96 0.26 -6.89
CA LEU A 54 7.85 -0.89 -6.72
C LEU A 54 7.62 -1.95 -7.81
N SER A 55 6.38 -2.41 -7.96
CA SER A 55 6.03 -3.43 -8.97
C SER A 55 6.29 -2.93 -10.40
N ARG A 56 5.96 -1.66 -10.68
CA ARG A 56 6.16 -1.04 -12.00
C ARG A 56 7.64 -0.85 -12.33
N ASP A 57 8.43 -0.38 -11.38
CA ASP A 57 9.86 -0.16 -11.58
C ASP A 57 10.58 -1.50 -11.79
N TYR A 58 10.16 -2.55 -11.07
CA TYR A 58 10.71 -3.89 -11.25
C TYR A 58 10.33 -4.51 -12.60
N ASP A 59 9.08 -4.37 -13.05
CA ASP A 59 8.66 -4.79 -14.40
C ASP A 59 9.48 -4.07 -15.49
N ALA A 60 9.68 -2.76 -15.37
CA ALA A 60 10.52 -2.01 -16.29
C ALA A 60 11.98 -2.49 -16.27
N PHE A 61 12.52 -2.83 -15.09
CA PHE A 61 13.86 -3.39 -14.95
C PHE A 61 13.99 -4.75 -15.66
N LEU A 62 13.00 -5.63 -15.52
CA LEU A 62 12.96 -6.90 -16.24
C LEU A 62 12.87 -6.73 -17.77
N GLN A 63 12.31 -5.61 -18.24
CA GLN A 63 12.28 -5.24 -19.66
C GLN A 63 13.58 -4.57 -20.15
N GLY A 64 14.60 -4.47 -19.29
CA GLY A 64 15.93 -3.94 -19.63
C GLY A 64 16.15 -2.47 -19.28
N ALA A 65 15.21 -1.81 -18.59
CA ALA A 65 15.45 -0.47 -18.07
C ALA A 65 16.44 -0.51 -16.90
N GLU A 66 17.25 0.53 -16.75
CA GLU A 66 18.09 0.68 -15.57
C GLU A 66 17.25 1.09 -14.35
N GLN A 67 17.51 0.47 -13.21
CA GLN A 67 16.89 0.86 -11.95
C GLN A 67 17.36 2.26 -11.53
N LYS A 68 16.41 3.19 -11.36
CA LYS A 68 16.69 4.58 -10.95
C LYS A 68 16.41 4.85 -9.48
N ARG A 69 15.57 4.02 -8.86
CA ARG A 69 15.07 4.19 -7.50
C ARG A 69 15.39 2.95 -6.68
N PHE A 70 16.01 3.13 -5.52
CA PHE A 70 16.40 2.03 -4.63
C PHE A 70 15.56 1.98 -3.35
N LYS A 71 14.83 3.05 -3.02
CA LYS A 71 14.11 3.18 -1.75
C LYS A 71 12.60 3.30 -1.95
N TYR A 72 11.84 2.44 -1.29
CA TYR A 72 10.37 2.39 -1.35
C TYR A 72 9.77 2.46 0.05
N HIS A 73 8.71 3.23 0.19
CA HIS A 73 7.95 3.35 1.44
C HIS A 73 6.61 2.64 1.30
N LEU A 74 6.47 1.52 2.00
CA LEU A 74 5.24 0.73 2.03
C LEU A 74 4.49 1.05 3.32
N HIS A 75 3.28 1.58 3.19
CA HIS A 75 2.47 1.99 4.34
C HIS A 75 1.38 0.96 4.62
N ASP A 76 1.42 0.37 5.81
CA ASP A 76 0.36 -0.48 6.36
C ASP A 76 -0.55 0.37 7.26
N PRO A 77 -1.67 0.91 6.75
CA PRO A 77 -2.60 1.67 7.57
C PRO A 77 -3.34 0.79 8.58
N SER A 78 -3.48 -0.52 8.32
CA SER A 78 -4.21 -1.44 9.20
C SER A 78 -3.45 -1.73 10.48
N SER A 79 -2.13 -1.86 10.37
CA SER A 79 -1.23 -2.09 11.52
C SER A 79 -0.57 -0.80 12.03
N HIS A 80 -0.84 0.35 11.40
CA HIS A 80 -0.16 1.62 11.65
C HIS A 80 1.38 1.53 11.54
N LEU A 81 1.87 0.79 10.55
CA LEU A 81 3.31 0.61 10.30
C LEU A 81 3.74 1.26 8.97
N SER A 82 5.00 1.68 8.91
CA SER A 82 5.65 2.09 7.66
C SER A 82 6.92 1.26 7.49
N HIS A 83 7.00 0.53 6.38
CA HIS A 83 8.18 -0.24 5.99
C HIS A 83 8.99 0.59 4.99
N SER A 84 10.28 0.78 5.28
CA SER A 84 11.22 1.36 4.33
C SER A 84 12.06 0.24 3.72
N LEU A 85 11.87 -0.01 2.43
CA LEU A 85 12.67 -0.98 1.69
C LEU A 85 13.80 -0.25 0.96
N ILE A 86 15.02 -0.77 1.05
CA ILE A 86 16.14 -0.37 0.21
C ILE A 86 16.59 -1.63 -0.55
N ILE A 87 16.41 -1.64 -1.86
CA ILE A 87 16.51 -2.86 -2.66
C ILE A 87 17.23 -2.62 -3.99
N ASP A 88 18.11 -3.55 -4.36
CA ASP A 88 18.75 -3.63 -5.67
C ASP A 88 18.08 -4.76 -6.46
N PHE A 89 17.44 -4.42 -7.58
CA PHE A 89 16.71 -5.35 -8.42
C PHE A 89 17.59 -6.40 -9.08
N LYS A 90 18.91 -6.17 -9.18
CA LYS A 90 19.86 -7.20 -9.66
C LYS A 90 19.84 -8.45 -8.79
N HIS A 91 19.49 -8.33 -7.51
CA HIS A 91 19.43 -9.43 -6.57
C HIS A 91 17.99 -9.89 -6.27
N VAL A 92 17.01 -9.36 -7.00
CA VAL A 92 15.59 -9.73 -6.87
C VAL A 92 15.23 -10.72 -7.96
N THR A 93 14.75 -11.89 -7.56
CA THR A 93 14.33 -12.96 -8.48
C THR A 93 12.84 -12.88 -8.82
N ALA A 94 12.01 -12.40 -7.89
CA ALA A 94 10.60 -12.17 -8.12
C ALA A 94 10.00 -11.18 -7.11
N ILE A 95 8.96 -10.48 -7.54
CA ILE A 95 8.04 -9.76 -6.64
C ILE A 95 6.65 -10.39 -6.80
N TYR A 96 6.11 -10.88 -5.69
CA TYR A 96 4.73 -11.39 -5.62
C TYR A 96 3.86 -10.32 -4.97
N ASP A 97 2.98 -9.70 -5.76
CA ASP A 97 2.00 -8.70 -5.32
C ASP A 97 0.59 -9.31 -5.35
N ARG A 98 0.05 -9.61 -4.17
CA ARG A 98 -1.33 -10.10 -4.02
C ARG A 98 -2.24 -8.93 -3.71
N VAL A 99 -3.23 -8.70 -4.58
CA VAL A 99 -4.24 -7.65 -4.39
C VAL A 99 -5.58 -8.27 -4.07
N GLU A 100 -6.19 -7.84 -2.97
CA GLU A 100 -7.59 -8.16 -2.70
C GLU A 100 -8.51 -7.28 -3.54
N LEU A 101 -9.24 -7.90 -4.47
CA LEU A 101 -10.24 -7.21 -5.28
C LEU A 101 -11.56 -7.17 -4.51
N HIS A 102 -12.11 -5.98 -4.27
CA HIS A 102 -13.47 -5.88 -3.76
C HIS A 102 -14.48 -6.33 -4.82
N GLU A 103 -15.46 -7.14 -4.43
CA GLU A 103 -16.53 -7.57 -5.35
C GLU A 103 -17.26 -6.35 -5.91
N HIS A 104 -17.33 -6.26 -7.24
CA HIS A 104 -18.37 -5.46 -7.88
C HIS A 104 -19.71 -6.11 -7.56
N HIS A 105 -20.49 -5.53 -6.65
CA HIS A 105 -21.92 -5.81 -6.54
C HIS A 105 -22.54 -5.55 -7.93
N ARG A 106 -22.70 -6.61 -8.74
CA ARG A 106 -23.52 -6.55 -9.96
C ARG A 106 -24.95 -6.31 -9.51
N ARG A 107 -25.48 -5.14 -9.84
CA ARG A 107 -26.92 -4.88 -9.83
C ARG A 107 -27.52 -5.37 -11.13
#